data_AF-A0A1H7QH32-F1
#
_entry.id   AF-A0A1H7QH32-F1
#
_cell.length_a   1.000
_cell.length_b   1.000
_cell.length_c   1.000
_cell.angle_alpha   90.00
_cell.angle_beta   90.00
_cell.angle_gamma   90.00
#
_symmetry.space_group_name_H-M   'P 1'
#
loop_
_entity.id
_entity.type
_entity.pdbx_description
1 polymer ?
#
loop_
_entity_poly.entity_id
_entity_poly.type
_entity_poly.pdbx_seq_one_letter_code
_entity_poly.pdbx_strand_id
1 'polypeptide(L)'
;MRLLPIGLCAAVLLTACGTDEAPPAGAGSTTSATTTAPDVEEAVEPVGEGSADESVAAGDGPPVTLTDVRLAAHGEFDRVVFELAGEGEAGWRVAYTGDPRAQGSGAPVEVPGDAVLGITLTNIALPGDAPQDVAAWEGASRLTVADATVLDALVEDTLFEGRYTFFAGLDARRPFAVAALDEPQRIVVDLLAEEPVEPEALAERCESPAGFAVSYPEAWSVNAGTEVPACTRFAPDSFTVPPASDARVAPVSVRVEGIPFDRVATTGSGEVLSRGETTIDGRPAVRIERVTAGEGLWPGGVPITSYVVDLAAEDGEPRTLVLDTVGLPRFDYPRNVDVLDRMVATLTFPGGS
;
A
#
# COMPACT_ATOMS: atom_id res chain seq x y z
N MET A 1 -46.28 49.97 -55.32
CA MET A 1 -47.07 49.10 -56.20
C MET A 1 -47.28 47.78 -55.46
N ARG A 2 -48.52 47.54 -54.99
CA ARG A 2 -49.08 46.28 -54.43
C ARG A 2 -48.43 45.75 -53.13
N LEU A 3 -49.14 45.30 -52.09
CA LEU A 3 -50.55 45.22 -51.74
C LEU A 3 -50.58 45.06 -50.19
N LEU A 4 -51.61 45.63 -49.59
CA LEU A 4 -51.93 45.68 -48.15
C LEU A 4 -52.70 44.36 -47.75
N PRO A 5 -53.40 44.27 -46.59
CA PRO A 5 -53.04 43.56 -45.35
C PRO A 5 -54.11 42.54 -44.89
N ILE A 6 -53.88 41.77 -43.81
CA ILE A 6 -54.96 41.24 -42.94
C ILE A 6 -54.30 41.06 -41.55
N GLY A 7 -54.79 41.56 -40.41
CA GLY A 7 -56.06 42.18 -40.07
C GLY A 7 -56.51 41.67 -38.68
N LEU A 8 -57.01 42.58 -37.83
CA LEU A 8 -57.85 42.35 -36.62
C LEU A 8 -57.15 41.64 -35.43
N CYS A 9 -57.41 41.92 -34.15
CA CYS A 9 -58.47 42.59 -33.37
C CYS A 9 -57.78 43.08 -32.06
N ALA A 10 -57.96 44.32 -31.59
CA ALA A 10 -59.13 44.89 -30.89
C ALA A 10 -59.29 44.44 -29.42
N ALA A 11 -59.61 45.46 -28.61
CA ALA A 11 -60.29 45.44 -27.30
C ALA A 11 -59.45 45.27 -26.03
N VAL A 12 -59.07 46.42 -25.48
CA VAL A 12 -59.06 46.72 -24.05
C VAL A 12 -60.48 46.53 -23.49
N LEU A 13 -60.65 45.75 -22.43
CA LEU A 13 -61.72 45.92 -21.42
C LEU A 13 -61.25 45.37 -20.07
N LEU A 14 -61.36 46.22 -19.05
CA LEU A 14 -61.12 45.94 -17.64
C LEU A 14 -62.30 45.16 -17.01
N THR A 15 -61.98 44.57 -15.85
CA THR A 15 -62.84 44.19 -14.70
C THR A 15 -63.31 42.74 -14.62
N ALA A 16 -62.74 42.01 -13.64
CA ALA A 16 -63.49 41.31 -12.60
C ALA A 16 -62.55 40.92 -11.45
N CYS A 17 -62.87 41.35 -10.23
CA CYS A 17 -62.26 40.87 -8.99
C CYS A 17 -62.62 39.40 -8.78
N GLY A 18 -61.64 38.59 -8.37
CA GLY A 18 -61.83 37.24 -7.87
C GLY A 18 -60.58 36.80 -7.11
N THR A 19 -60.64 36.89 -5.78
CA THR A 19 -59.71 36.24 -4.85
C THR A 19 -59.99 34.74 -4.85
N ASP A 20 -59.01 33.89 -5.17
CA ASP A 20 -58.51 32.84 -4.27
C ASP A 20 -57.38 32.01 -4.92
N GLU A 21 -56.51 31.48 -4.07
CA GLU A 21 -55.56 30.36 -4.26
C GLU A 21 -54.20 30.58 -5.02
N ALA A 22 -53.11 30.20 -4.32
CA ALA A 22 -51.66 30.23 -4.70
C ALA A 22 -51.27 29.23 -5.83
N PRO A 23 -50.06 29.23 -6.49
CA PRO A 23 -48.67 29.53 -6.05
C PRO A 23 -47.77 30.21 -7.14
N PRO A 24 -46.43 30.04 -7.18
CA PRO A 24 -45.36 30.54 -6.31
C PRO A 24 -44.66 31.80 -6.87
N ALA A 25 -43.91 32.50 -6.01
CA ALA A 25 -43.09 33.66 -6.40
C ALA A 25 -41.88 33.22 -7.24
N GLY A 26 -41.83 33.69 -8.48
CA GLY A 26 -40.65 33.64 -9.34
C GLY A 26 -39.54 34.53 -8.79
N ALA A 27 -38.40 33.91 -8.50
CA ALA A 27 -37.17 34.56 -8.06
C ALA A 27 -36.59 35.45 -9.16
N GLY A 28 -36.01 36.59 -8.74
CA GLY A 28 -35.36 37.55 -9.61
C GLY A 28 -34.15 36.98 -10.34
N SER A 29 -34.02 37.36 -11.61
CA SER A 29 -32.79 37.16 -12.39
C SER A 29 -31.64 37.93 -11.76
N THR A 30 -30.71 37.19 -11.16
CA THR A 30 -29.34 37.64 -10.90
C THR A 30 -28.44 36.90 -11.87
N THR A 31 -27.67 37.65 -12.65
CA THR A 31 -26.70 37.13 -13.60
C THR A 31 -25.53 36.54 -12.81
N SER A 32 -25.49 35.22 -12.63
CA SER A 32 -24.32 34.52 -12.10
C SER A 32 -23.25 34.49 -13.18
N ALA A 33 -22.13 35.14 -12.92
CA ALA A 33 -20.88 34.89 -13.63
C ALA A 33 -20.44 33.46 -13.28
N THR A 34 -20.45 32.57 -14.28
CA THR A 34 -19.81 31.26 -14.17
C THR A 34 -18.30 31.48 -14.20
N THR A 35 -17.68 31.53 -13.02
CA THR A 35 -16.26 31.28 -12.87
C THR A 35 -16.04 29.80 -13.21
N THR A 36 -15.42 29.54 -14.36
CA THR A 36 -14.83 28.24 -14.67
C THR A 36 -13.79 27.95 -13.59
N ALA A 37 -14.10 27.01 -12.69
CA ALA A 37 -13.09 26.41 -11.84
C ALA A 37 -12.06 25.72 -12.76
N PRO A 38 -10.75 25.80 -12.45
CA PRO A 38 -9.79 24.98 -13.17
C PRO A 38 -10.18 23.51 -12.95
N ASP A 39 -10.24 22.77 -14.05
CA ASP A 39 -10.28 21.32 -14.05
C ASP A 39 -8.99 20.86 -13.36
N VAL A 40 -9.10 20.37 -12.13
CA VAL A 40 -7.98 19.69 -11.48
C VAL A 40 -8.00 18.30 -12.11
N GLU A 41 -7.14 18.05 -13.11
CA GLU A 41 -6.84 16.69 -13.53
C GLU A 41 -6.43 15.93 -12.26
N GLU A 42 -7.28 14.98 -11.85
CA GLU A 42 -7.02 14.14 -10.69
C GLU A 42 -5.73 13.38 -10.98
N ALA A 43 -4.70 13.62 -10.16
CA ALA A 43 -3.42 12.96 -10.33
C ALA A 43 -3.62 11.45 -10.22
N VAL A 44 -3.10 10.71 -11.20
CA VAL A 44 -3.17 9.25 -11.18
C VAL A 44 -2.22 8.75 -10.10
N GLU A 45 -2.77 8.11 -9.06
CA GLU A 45 -2.01 7.52 -7.97
C GLU A 45 -1.39 6.16 -8.39
N PRO A 46 -0.28 5.76 -7.74
CA PRO A 46 0.27 4.42 -7.93
C PRO A 46 -0.67 3.34 -7.39
N VAL A 47 -0.55 2.11 -7.89
CA VAL A 47 -1.40 0.96 -7.50
C VAL A 47 -1.08 0.39 -6.11
N GLY A 48 -0.06 0.91 -5.43
CA GLY A 48 0.31 0.55 -4.06
C GLY A 48 1.57 1.28 -3.58
N GLU A 49 1.91 1.11 -2.30
CA GLU A 49 3.03 1.80 -1.62
C GLU A 49 4.43 1.45 -2.18
N GLY A 50 4.55 0.30 -2.85
CA GLY A 50 5.78 -0.16 -3.50
C GLY A 50 6.78 -0.84 -2.57
N SER A 51 7.48 -1.85 -3.08
CA SER A 51 8.59 -2.54 -2.41
C SER A 51 9.68 -2.93 -3.42
N ALA A 52 10.90 -3.19 -2.95
CA ALA A 52 11.97 -3.76 -3.78
C ALA A 52 12.05 -5.31 -3.67
N ASP A 53 11.15 -5.91 -2.90
CA ASP A 53 11.00 -7.36 -2.73
C ASP A 53 10.25 -8.01 -3.90
N GLU A 54 10.37 -9.33 -4.03
CA GLU A 54 9.65 -10.08 -5.04
C GLU A 54 8.13 -10.05 -4.83
N SER A 55 7.38 -9.82 -5.91
CA SER A 55 5.92 -9.92 -5.94
C SER A 55 5.48 -11.12 -6.78
N VAL A 56 4.60 -11.96 -6.23
CA VAL A 56 4.07 -13.16 -6.89
C VAL A 56 2.58 -13.27 -6.66
N ALA A 57 1.84 -13.51 -7.74
CA ALA A 57 0.46 -13.99 -7.66
C ALA A 57 0.24 -15.12 -8.66
N ALA A 58 -0.54 -16.11 -8.26
CA ALA A 58 -0.95 -17.19 -9.14
C ALA A 58 -2.10 -16.73 -10.04
N GLY A 59 -2.11 -17.19 -11.29
CA GLY A 59 -3.30 -17.12 -12.14
C GLY A 59 -4.26 -18.26 -11.82
N ASP A 60 -5.50 -18.15 -12.28
CA ASP A 60 -6.54 -19.16 -12.13
C ASP A 60 -7.30 -19.41 -13.44
N GLY A 61 -7.94 -20.58 -13.55
CA GLY A 61 -8.79 -20.90 -14.69
C GLY A 61 -8.04 -21.09 -16.04
N PRO A 62 -8.75 -20.98 -17.17
CA PRO A 62 -8.16 -21.14 -18.50
C PRO A 62 -7.08 -20.10 -18.82
N PRO A 63 -6.07 -20.41 -19.66
CA PRO A 63 -5.06 -19.43 -20.05
C PRO A 63 -5.64 -18.21 -20.77
N VAL A 64 -5.08 -17.04 -20.49
CA VAL A 64 -5.47 -15.75 -21.10
C VAL A 64 -4.44 -15.28 -22.11
N THR A 65 -4.84 -14.44 -23.05
CA THR A 65 -3.95 -13.88 -24.07
C THR A 65 -3.57 -12.45 -23.72
N LEU A 66 -2.29 -12.13 -23.78
CA LEU A 66 -1.82 -10.74 -23.74
C LEU A 66 -2.23 -10.05 -25.05
N THR A 67 -2.99 -8.97 -24.96
CA THR A 67 -3.53 -8.24 -26.12
C THR A 67 -2.86 -6.89 -26.32
N ASP A 68 -2.37 -6.25 -25.26
CA ASP A 68 -1.69 -4.97 -25.35
C ASP A 68 -0.64 -4.76 -24.26
N VAL A 69 0.38 -3.96 -24.58
CA VAL A 69 1.43 -3.52 -23.64
C VAL A 69 1.58 -2.02 -23.78
N ARG A 70 1.31 -1.29 -22.69
CA ARG A 70 1.37 0.19 -22.65
C ARG A 70 2.34 0.66 -21.60
N LEU A 71 3.04 1.75 -21.92
CA LEU A 71 3.91 2.47 -21.01
C LEU A 71 3.35 3.88 -20.80
N ALA A 72 3.39 4.37 -19.57
CA ALA A 72 3.02 5.75 -19.23
C ALA A 72 3.99 6.33 -18.21
N ALA A 73 4.36 7.60 -18.38
CA ALA A 73 5.13 8.34 -17.40
C ALA A 73 4.17 9.18 -16.53
N HIS A 74 4.36 9.13 -15.22
CA HIS A 74 3.66 9.95 -14.24
C HIS A 74 4.70 10.73 -13.39
N GLY A 75 4.24 11.71 -12.61
CA GLY A 75 5.14 12.60 -11.87
C GLY A 75 6.03 11.89 -10.85
N GLU A 76 5.52 10.81 -10.23
CA GLU A 76 6.18 10.09 -9.13
C GLU A 76 6.44 8.61 -9.44
N PHE A 77 6.07 8.14 -10.64
CA PHE A 77 6.27 6.75 -11.06
C PHE A 77 6.13 6.61 -12.58
N ASP A 78 6.72 5.56 -13.13
CA ASP A 78 6.41 5.09 -14.48
C ASP A 78 5.55 3.82 -14.39
N ARG A 79 4.62 3.66 -15.32
CA ARG A 79 3.65 2.56 -15.32
C ARG A 79 3.81 1.68 -16.54
N VAL A 80 3.89 0.38 -16.32
CA VAL A 80 3.79 -0.67 -17.34
C VAL A 80 2.44 -1.37 -17.18
N VAL A 81 1.65 -1.42 -18.26
CA VAL A 81 0.34 -2.08 -18.26
C VAL A 81 0.34 -3.21 -19.28
N PHE A 82 0.00 -4.40 -18.83
CA PHE A 82 -0.27 -5.57 -19.65
C PHE A 82 -1.78 -5.79 -19.69
N GLU A 83 -2.41 -5.58 -20.84
CA GLU A 83 -3.85 -5.83 -21.05
C GLU A 83 -4.05 -7.28 -21.53
N LEU A 84 -5.00 -7.99 -20.91
CA LEU A 84 -5.22 -9.40 -21.14
C LEU A 84 -6.69 -9.68 -21.48
N ALA A 85 -6.92 -10.71 -22.29
CA ALA A 85 -8.24 -11.18 -22.66
C ALA A 85 -8.38 -12.70 -22.53
N GLY A 86 -9.50 -13.15 -22.01
CA GLY A 86 -9.82 -14.56 -21.80
C GLY A 86 -10.76 -14.75 -20.60
N GLU A 87 -11.16 -15.99 -20.34
CA GLU A 87 -12.09 -16.34 -19.26
C GLU A 87 -11.39 -16.65 -17.92
N GLY A 88 -10.08 -16.87 -17.93
CA GLY A 88 -9.30 -17.06 -16.70
C GLY A 88 -8.58 -15.79 -16.25
N GLU A 89 -7.62 -15.97 -15.36
CA GLU A 89 -6.86 -14.89 -14.72
C GLU A 89 -5.37 -15.13 -14.92
N ALA A 90 -4.62 -14.11 -15.34
CA ALA A 90 -3.17 -14.16 -15.36
C ALA A 90 -2.59 -13.97 -13.96
N GLY A 91 -1.53 -14.73 -13.68
CA GLY A 91 -0.67 -14.46 -12.53
C GLY A 91 0.59 -13.71 -12.95
N TRP A 92 1.42 -13.33 -11.97
CA TRP A 92 2.71 -12.71 -12.23
C TRP A 92 3.79 -13.19 -11.27
N ARG A 93 5.03 -12.99 -11.69
CA ARG A 93 6.22 -12.94 -10.85
C ARG A 93 7.04 -11.73 -11.28
N VAL A 94 7.28 -10.81 -10.37
CA VAL A 94 8.08 -9.60 -10.60
C VAL A 94 9.21 -9.56 -9.58
N ALA A 95 10.45 -9.57 -10.06
CA ALA A 95 11.63 -9.63 -9.20
C ALA A 95 12.87 -9.05 -9.89
N TYR A 96 13.77 -8.46 -9.11
CA TYR A 96 15.07 -7.99 -9.59
C TYR A 96 15.97 -9.15 -10.01
N THR A 97 16.74 -8.95 -11.08
CA THR A 97 17.77 -9.89 -11.54
C THR A 97 19.05 -9.15 -11.91
N GLY A 98 20.19 -9.71 -11.50
CA GLY A 98 21.51 -9.26 -11.95
C GLY A 98 21.99 -9.97 -13.22
N ASP A 99 21.21 -10.92 -13.74
CA ASP A 99 21.59 -11.77 -14.87
C ASP A 99 20.36 -12.08 -15.74
N PRO A 100 19.85 -11.10 -16.52
CA PRO A 100 18.69 -11.31 -17.40
C PRO A 100 19.06 -12.28 -18.53
N ARG A 101 18.30 -13.39 -18.62
CA ARG A 101 18.51 -14.47 -19.59
C ARG A 101 17.24 -14.80 -20.35
N ALA A 102 17.40 -15.08 -21.63
CA ALA A 102 16.33 -15.44 -22.53
C ALA A 102 15.78 -16.82 -22.18
N GLN A 103 14.46 -16.94 -22.10
CA GLN A 103 13.78 -18.19 -21.78
C GLN A 103 14.04 -19.23 -22.90
N GLY A 104 14.22 -20.49 -22.50
CA GLY A 104 14.56 -21.60 -23.40
C GLY A 104 16.03 -21.65 -23.83
N SER A 105 16.60 -20.55 -24.34
CA SER A 105 17.99 -20.54 -24.84
C SER A 105 19.05 -20.29 -23.75
N GLY A 106 18.70 -19.55 -22.70
CA GLY A 106 19.62 -19.13 -21.64
C GLY A 106 20.64 -18.07 -22.05
N ALA A 107 20.52 -17.49 -23.25
CA ALA A 107 21.39 -16.43 -23.73
C ALA A 107 21.21 -15.14 -22.91
N PRO A 108 22.27 -14.34 -22.69
CA PRO A 108 22.14 -13.01 -22.08
C PRO A 108 21.20 -12.10 -22.89
N VAL A 109 20.34 -11.36 -22.19
CA VAL A 109 19.46 -10.34 -22.78
C VAL A 109 20.02 -8.96 -22.46
N GLU A 110 20.18 -8.11 -23.47
CA GLU A 110 20.65 -6.74 -23.29
C GLU A 110 19.49 -5.81 -22.94
N VAL A 111 19.52 -5.30 -21.71
CA VAL A 111 18.49 -4.43 -21.14
C VAL A 111 19.14 -3.09 -20.79
N PRO A 112 18.72 -1.95 -21.38
CA PRO A 112 19.21 -0.62 -21.01
C PRO A 112 18.86 -0.25 -19.57
N GLY A 113 19.81 0.28 -18.80
CA GLY A 113 19.59 0.74 -17.42
C GLY A 113 20.61 0.20 -16.43
N ASP A 114 20.59 0.73 -15.21
CA ASP A 114 21.52 0.38 -14.13
C ASP A 114 20.97 -0.74 -13.22
N ALA A 115 19.66 -1.01 -13.26
CA ALA A 115 19.03 -2.17 -12.63
C ALA A 115 18.02 -2.85 -13.57
N VAL A 116 17.80 -4.15 -13.39
CA VAL A 116 16.87 -4.93 -14.23
C VAL A 116 15.81 -5.62 -13.39
N LEU A 117 14.55 -5.31 -13.67
CA LEU A 117 13.37 -5.95 -13.10
C LEU A 117 12.81 -6.97 -14.11
N GLY A 118 12.83 -8.24 -13.76
CA GLY A 118 12.19 -9.30 -14.53
C GLY A 118 10.70 -9.35 -14.22
N ILE A 119 9.86 -9.24 -15.25
CA ILE A 119 8.40 -9.31 -15.17
C ILE A 119 7.96 -10.55 -15.95
N THR A 120 7.48 -11.58 -15.26
CA THR A 120 6.93 -12.79 -15.88
C THR A 120 5.44 -12.87 -15.65
N LEU A 121 4.66 -12.74 -16.72
CA LEU A 121 3.24 -13.08 -16.73
C LEU A 121 3.08 -14.60 -16.81
N THR A 122 2.11 -15.15 -16.09
CA THR A 122 1.84 -16.59 -16.01
C THR A 122 0.38 -16.88 -16.35
N ASN A 123 0.08 -18.14 -16.68
CA ASN A 123 -1.21 -18.55 -17.23
C ASN A 123 -1.53 -17.89 -18.58
N ILE A 124 -0.51 -17.71 -19.42
CA ILE A 124 -0.65 -17.09 -20.74
C ILE A 124 -0.88 -18.16 -21.82
N ALA A 125 -1.90 -17.98 -22.65
CA ALA A 125 -2.19 -18.84 -23.78
C ALA A 125 -1.07 -18.76 -24.82
N LEU A 126 -0.64 -19.91 -25.34
CA LEU A 126 0.29 -19.93 -26.47
C LEU A 126 -0.43 -19.41 -27.73
N PRO A 127 0.30 -18.87 -28.73
CA PRO A 127 -0.33 -18.26 -29.90
C PRO A 127 -1.31 -19.18 -30.67
N GLY A 128 -1.13 -20.50 -30.60
CA GLY A 128 -2.04 -21.48 -31.20
C GLY A 128 -3.28 -21.82 -30.36
N ASP A 129 -3.29 -21.42 -29.08
CA ASP A 129 -4.30 -21.74 -28.07
C ASP A 129 -5.06 -20.47 -27.60
N ALA A 130 -4.84 -19.33 -28.25
CA ALA A 130 -5.53 -18.08 -27.94
C ALA A 130 -7.07 -18.26 -28.06
N PRO A 131 -7.87 -17.59 -27.20
CA PRO A 131 -9.33 -17.60 -27.32
C PRO A 131 -9.78 -17.14 -28.71
N GLN A 132 -10.92 -17.65 -29.17
CA GLN A 132 -11.48 -17.26 -30.47
C GLN A 132 -11.68 -15.74 -30.54
N ASP A 133 -11.35 -15.15 -31.69
CA ASP A 133 -11.46 -13.72 -31.98
C ASP A 133 -10.60 -12.79 -31.09
N VAL A 134 -9.67 -13.34 -30.30
CA VAL A 134 -8.67 -12.57 -29.55
C VAL A 134 -7.35 -12.57 -30.30
N ALA A 135 -6.87 -11.38 -30.69
CA ALA A 135 -5.55 -11.21 -31.28
C ALA A 135 -4.49 -11.09 -30.18
N ALA A 136 -3.44 -11.90 -30.27
CA ALA A 136 -2.27 -11.74 -29.41
C ALA A 136 -1.55 -10.43 -29.73
N TRP A 137 -0.91 -9.86 -28.71
CA TRP A 137 -0.07 -8.68 -28.85
C TRP A 137 1.10 -8.96 -29.81
N GLU A 138 1.24 -8.13 -30.84
CA GLU A 138 2.33 -8.14 -31.81
C GLU A 138 3.07 -6.80 -31.78
N GLY A 139 3.71 -6.48 -30.64
CA GLY A 139 4.43 -5.23 -30.46
C GLY A 139 5.91 -5.31 -30.78
N ALA A 140 6.61 -4.20 -30.52
CA ALA A 140 8.05 -4.13 -30.67
C ALA A 140 8.75 -4.89 -29.55
N SER A 141 9.89 -5.51 -29.85
CA SER A 141 10.71 -6.21 -28.85
C SER A 141 11.37 -5.30 -27.82
N ARG A 142 11.32 -3.97 -28.05
CA ARG A 142 11.73 -2.94 -27.10
C ARG A 142 10.76 -1.77 -27.16
N LEU A 143 10.27 -1.36 -25.99
CA LEU A 143 9.39 -0.22 -25.81
C LEU A 143 10.04 0.84 -24.92
N THR A 144 9.77 2.10 -25.22
CA THR A 144 10.18 3.27 -24.43
C THR A 144 9.01 4.25 -24.37
N VAL A 145 8.93 5.06 -23.31
CA VAL A 145 7.96 6.15 -23.20
C VAL A 145 8.70 7.47 -23.01
N ALA A 146 8.17 8.54 -23.62
CA ALA A 146 8.72 9.86 -23.41
C ALA A 146 8.48 10.30 -21.97
N ASP A 147 9.40 11.11 -21.44
CA ASP A 147 9.30 11.72 -20.11
C ASP A 147 9.31 10.72 -18.94
N ALA A 148 9.62 9.43 -19.20
CA ALA A 148 9.91 8.47 -18.15
C ALA A 148 11.06 8.96 -17.27
N THR A 149 10.92 8.75 -15.96
CA THR A 149 11.91 9.16 -14.96
C THR A 149 12.64 7.97 -14.34
N VAL A 150 12.04 6.78 -14.41
CA VAL A 150 12.50 5.53 -13.79
C VAL A 150 12.80 4.46 -14.84
N LEU A 151 11.91 4.30 -15.83
CA LEU A 151 11.99 3.27 -16.86
C LEU A 151 12.82 3.74 -18.06
N ASP A 152 13.98 3.12 -18.28
CA ASP A 152 14.78 3.35 -19.48
C ASP A 152 14.21 2.62 -20.70
N ALA A 153 13.85 1.34 -20.53
CA ALA A 153 13.22 0.54 -21.57
C ALA A 153 12.53 -0.71 -21.02
N LEU A 154 11.45 -1.14 -21.67
CA LEU A 154 10.88 -2.48 -21.52
C LEU A 154 11.33 -3.35 -22.69
N VAL A 155 12.02 -4.45 -22.41
CA VAL A 155 12.51 -5.42 -23.40
C VAL A 155 11.66 -6.68 -23.31
N GLU A 156 11.04 -7.06 -24.42
CA GLU A 156 10.38 -8.36 -24.55
C GLU A 156 11.44 -9.46 -24.69
N ASP A 157 11.27 -10.57 -23.97
CA ASP A 157 12.04 -11.79 -24.22
C ASP A 157 11.26 -12.76 -25.10
N THR A 158 10.38 -13.56 -24.50
CA THR A 158 9.54 -14.49 -25.25
C THR A 158 8.42 -15.08 -24.38
N LEU A 159 7.39 -15.61 -25.04
CA LEU A 159 6.37 -16.48 -24.46
C LEU A 159 6.80 -17.94 -24.63
N PHE A 160 7.03 -18.64 -23.52
CA PHE A 160 7.38 -20.06 -23.53
C PHE A 160 6.72 -20.77 -22.33
N GLU A 161 6.16 -21.96 -22.58
CA GLU A 161 5.47 -22.78 -21.56
C GLU A 161 4.41 -22.01 -20.74
N GLY A 162 3.66 -21.11 -21.40
CA GLY A 162 2.61 -20.30 -20.77
C GLY A 162 3.11 -19.20 -19.83
N ARG A 163 4.41 -18.85 -19.95
CA ARG A 163 5.07 -17.76 -19.24
C ARG A 163 5.57 -16.74 -20.24
N TYR A 164 5.09 -15.50 -20.15
CA TYR A 164 5.56 -14.39 -20.98
C TYR A 164 6.48 -13.48 -20.17
N THR A 165 7.75 -13.42 -20.56
CA THR A 165 8.78 -12.66 -19.84
C THR A 165 9.12 -11.35 -20.54
N PHE A 166 9.22 -10.29 -19.74
CA PHE A 166 9.71 -8.98 -20.09
C PHE A 166 10.79 -8.56 -19.07
N PHE A 167 11.70 -7.71 -19.50
CA PHE A 167 12.71 -7.08 -18.64
C PHE A 167 12.54 -5.57 -18.69
N ALA A 168 12.19 -4.97 -17.55
CA ALA A 168 12.21 -3.53 -17.39
C ALA A 168 13.61 -3.11 -16.92
N GLY A 169 14.26 -2.29 -17.71
CA GLY A 169 15.52 -1.66 -17.36
C GLY A 169 15.29 -0.30 -16.73
N LEU A 170 15.88 -0.09 -15.56
CA LEU A 170 15.60 1.03 -14.67
C LEU A 170 16.85 1.87 -14.42
N ASP A 171 16.66 3.15 -14.13
CA ASP A 171 17.71 4.11 -13.80
C ASP A 171 18.50 3.74 -12.53
N ALA A 172 17.87 3.04 -11.59
CA ALA A 172 18.48 2.38 -10.44
C ALA A 172 17.53 1.31 -9.89
N ARG A 173 17.91 0.66 -8.77
CA ARG A 173 16.97 -0.19 -8.04
C ARG A 173 15.92 0.69 -7.35
N ARG A 174 14.65 0.51 -7.71
CA ARG A 174 13.50 1.33 -7.29
C ARG A 174 12.39 0.47 -6.67
N PRO A 175 11.55 0.99 -5.76
CA PRO A 175 10.36 0.30 -5.30
C PRO A 175 9.39 0.12 -6.47
N PHE A 176 8.64 -0.97 -6.46
CA PHE A 176 7.58 -1.20 -7.44
C PHE A 176 6.32 -1.76 -6.78
N ALA A 177 5.16 -1.48 -7.37
CA ALA A 177 3.87 -2.01 -6.96
C ALA A 177 3.24 -2.77 -8.13
N VAL A 178 2.56 -3.89 -7.84
CA VAL A 178 1.87 -4.70 -8.86
C VAL A 178 0.42 -4.90 -8.45
N ALA A 179 -0.50 -4.67 -9.36
CA ALA A 179 -1.93 -4.91 -9.15
C ALA A 179 -2.58 -5.55 -10.38
N ALA A 180 -3.58 -6.40 -10.13
CA ALA A 180 -4.53 -6.83 -11.13
C ALA A 180 -5.73 -5.87 -11.11
N LEU A 181 -6.18 -5.45 -12.29
CA LEU A 181 -7.41 -4.68 -12.48
C LEU A 181 -8.34 -5.46 -13.39
N ASP A 182 -9.63 -5.40 -13.12
CA ASP A 182 -10.66 -6.03 -13.94
C ASP A 182 -11.26 -5.03 -14.95
N GLU A 183 -11.93 -5.58 -15.97
CA GLU A 183 -12.79 -4.85 -16.92
C GLU A 183 -12.14 -3.62 -17.64
N PRO A 184 -11.16 -3.81 -18.54
CA PRO A 184 -10.55 -5.07 -18.98
C PRO A 184 -9.47 -5.56 -18.00
N GLN A 185 -9.22 -6.88 -18.03
CA GLN A 185 -8.19 -7.53 -17.22
C GLN A 185 -6.82 -6.92 -17.55
N ARG A 186 -6.14 -6.40 -16.53
CA ARG A 186 -4.82 -5.77 -16.65
C ARG A 186 -3.93 -6.20 -15.51
N ILE A 187 -2.66 -6.45 -15.80
CA ILE A 187 -1.60 -6.45 -14.79
C ILE A 187 -0.86 -5.12 -14.94
N VAL A 188 -0.88 -4.33 -13.87
CA VAL A 188 -0.25 -3.01 -13.80
C VAL A 188 0.98 -3.13 -12.91
N VAL A 189 2.12 -2.66 -13.40
CA VAL A 189 3.39 -2.55 -12.66
C VAL A 189 3.79 -1.08 -12.61
N ASP A 190 3.74 -0.49 -11.42
CA ASP A 190 4.23 0.87 -11.17
C ASP A 190 5.64 0.82 -10.64
N LEU A 191 6.51 1.64 -11.23
CA LEU A 191 7.93 1.78 -10.94
C LEU A 191 8.11 3.15 -10.28
N LEU A 192 8.27 3.17 -8.96
CA LEU A 192 8.21 4.41 -8.19
C LEU A 192 9.52 5.19 -8.32
N ALA A 193 9.42 6.51 -8.50
CA ALA A 193 10.56 7.42 -8.62
C ALA A 193 11.26 7.68 -7.29
N GLU A 194 10.55 7.50 -6.17
CA GLU A 194 11.15 7.56 -4.85
C GLU A 194 12.17 6.42 -4.70
N GLU A 195 13.40 6.73 -4.32
CA GLU A 195 14.38 5.71 -4.01
C GLU A 195 13.84 4.84 -2.86
N PRO A 196 14.08 3.51 -2.86
CA PRO A 196 13.75 2.72 -1.69
C PRO A 196 14.47 3.36 -0.51
N VAL A 197 13.73 3.89 0.47
CA VAL A 197 14.34 4.24 1.75
C VAL A 197 14.83 2.90 2.29
N GLU A 198 16.13 2.62 2.16
CA GLU A 198 16.69 1.38 2.68
C GLU A 198 16.23 1.26 4.14
N PRO A 199 15.60 0.14 4.51
CA PRO A 199 14.90 0.05 5.77
C PRO A 199 15.94 0.27 6.87
N GLU A 200 15.80 1.37 7.65
CA GLU A 200 16.84 1.87 8.56
C GLU A 200 17.46 0.71 9.35
N ALA A 201 18.78 0.51 9.23
CA ALA A 201 19.44 -0.65 9.83
C ALA A 201 19.31 -0.63 11.36
N LEU A 202 19.00 -1.79 11.96
CA LEU A 202 18.95 -1.95 13.42
C LEU A 202 20.37 -2.07 13.99
N ALA A 203 21.11 -0.97 14.00
CA ALA A 203 22.54 -0.94 14.33
C ALA A 203 22.83 -0.77 15.83
N GLU A 204 21.86 -0.28 16.62
CA GLU A 204 22.01 -0.11 18.06
C GLU A 204 21.27 -1.19 18.84
N ARG A 205 21.77 -1.52 20.04
CA ARG A 205 21.17 -2.53 20.92
C ARG A 205 20.94 -1.97 22.32
N CYS A 206 19.73 -2.17 22.84
CA CYS A 206 19.34 -1.71 24.17
C CYS A 206 18.97 -2.90 25.05
N GLU A 207 19.57 -2.98 26.25
CA GLU A 207 19.23 -3.96 27.27
C GLU A 207 18.35 -3.31 28.34
N SER A 208 17.12 -3.79 28.47
CA SER A 208 16.19 -3.29 29.47
C SER A 208 16.41 -3.99 30.81
N PRO A 209 16.35 -3.25 31.94
CA PRO A 209 16.27 -3.88 33.26
C PRO A 209 15.00 -4.73 33.44
N ALA A 210 14.02 -4.64 32.53
CA ALA A 210 12.87 -5.53 32.48
C ALA A 210 13.17 -6.93 31.90
N GLY A 211 14.44 -7.27 31.64
CA GLY A 211 14.86 -8.64 31.27
C GLY A 211 14.73 -8.98 29.79
N PHE A 212 14.77 -7.98 28.91
CA PHE A 212 14.85 -8.19 27.47
C PHE A 212 15.94 -7.29 26.86
N ALA A 213 16.45 -7.69 25.71
CA ALA A 213 17.30 -6.88 24.88
C ALA A 213 16.78 -6.86 23.46
N VAL A 214 16.83 -5.70 22.81
CA VAL A 214 16.28 -5.48 21.46
C VAL A 214 17.19 -4.54 20.68
N SER A 215 17.36 -4.81 19.40
CA SER A 215 18.04 -3.88 18.49
C SER A 215 17.05 -2.87 17.91
N TYR A 216 17.51 -1.66 17.64
CA TYR A 216 16.70 -0.55 17.14
C TYR A 216 17.50 0.31 16.13
N PRO A 217 16.84 1.14 15.31
CA PRO A 217 17.55 2.00 14.37
C PRO A 217 18.45 3.01 15.08
N GLU A 218 19.68 3.21 14.59
CA GLU A 218 20.67 4.12 15.21
C GLU A 218 20.14 5.56 15.35
N ALA A 219 19.33 6.00 14.39
CA ALA A 219 18.76 7.35 14.38
C ALA A 219 17.65 7.54 15.43
N TRP A 220 17.13 6.48 16.04
CA TRP A 220 16.00 6.58 16.95
C TRP A 220 16.44 6.91 18.38
N SER A 221 15.67 7.78 19.01
CA SER A 221 15.75 8.06 20.44
C SER A 221 15.14 6.93 21.26
N VAL A 222 15.76 6.64 22.42
CA VAL A 222 15.30 5.64 23.39
C VAL A 222 15.26 6.24 24.80
N ASN A 223 14.27 5.86 25.61
CA ASN A 223 14.15 6.39 26.96
C ASN A 223 15.23 5.83 27.91
N ALA A 224 15.78 6.71 28.76
CA ALA A 224 16.89 6.40 29.66
C ALA A 224 16.48 5.68 30.97
N GLY A 225 15.19 5.46 31.23
CA GLY A 225 14.74 4.74 32.43
C GLY A 225 14.25 5.56 33.62
N THR A 226 14.05 6.88 33.48
CA THR A 226 13.71 7.76 34.62
C THR A 226 12.26 7.63 35.09
N GLU A 227 11.29 7.66 34.17
CA GLU A 227 9.84 7.60 34.49
C GLU A 227 9.24 6.21 34.26
N VAL A 228 9.81 5.48 33.29
CA VAL A 228 9.45 4.10 32.92
C VAL A 228 10.75 3.34 32.67
N PRO A 229 10.79 2.01 32.80
CA PRO A 229 12.02 1.23 32.59
C PRO A 229 12.72 1.57 31.29
N ALA A 230 14.06 1.59 31.29
CA ALA A 230 14.85 1.93 30.11
C ALA A 230 14.55 0.96 28.94
N CYS A 231 14.79 1.41 27.71
CA CYS A 231 14.59 0.61 26.51
C CYS A 231 13.12 0.19 26.28
N THR A 232 12.15 1.03 26.65
CA THR A 232 10.71 0.71 26.49
C THR A 232 9.95 1.69 25.59
N ARG A 233 10.58 2.77 25.14
CA ARG A 233 10.01 3.77 24.24
C ARG A 233 11.04 4.06 23.15
N PHE A 234 10.64 3.94 21.90
CA PHE A 234 11.51 4.09 20.73
C PHE A 234 10.82 5.01 19.71
N ALA A 235 11.48 6.09 19.32
CA ALA A 235 10.93 7.08 18.38
C ALA A 235 12.03 7.66 17.48
N PRO A 236 11.72 8.02 16.23
CA PRO A 236 12.69 8.69 15.35
C PRO A 236 13.10 10.06 15.91
N ASP A 237 12.16 10.79 16.51
CA ASP A 237 12.42 12.10 17.11
C ASP A 237 12.78 12.00 18.60
N SER A 238 13.51 13.00 19.09
CA SER A 238 13.74 13.16 20.53
C SER A 238 12.41 13.38 21.27
N PHE A 239 12.25 12.74 22.42
CA PHE A 239 11.04 12.85 23.23
C PHE A 239 11.38 12.94 24.72
N THR A 240 10.38 13.32 25.52
CA THR A 240 10.42 13.23 26.98
C THR A 240 9.22 12.41 27.43
N VAL A 241 9.44 11.47 28.35
CA VAL A 241 8.35 10.74 29.00
C VAL A 241 7.80 11.63 30.11
N PRO A 242 6.52 12.07 30.05
CA PRO A 242 5.96 12.87 31.12
C PRO A 242 5.72 12.00 32.37
N PRO A 243 5.97 12.51 33.58
CA PRO A 243 5.66 11.79 34.81
C PRO A 243 4.17 11.42 34.89
N ALA A 244 3.88 10.21 35.36
CA ALA A 244 2.51 9.71 35.60
C ALA A 244 1.55 9.90 34.41
N SER A 245 2.03 9.72 33.18
CA SER A 245 1.24 9.90 31.96
C SER A 245 1.13 8.62 31.14
N ASP A 246 -0.11 8.30 30.72
CA ASP A 246 -0.39 7.27 29.70
C ASP A 246 -0.23 7.82 28.27
N ALA A 247 0.33 9.03 28.12
CA ALA A 247 0.56 9.62 26.82
C ALA A 247 1.53 8.76 25.99
N ARG A 248 1.07 8.36 24.81
CA ARG A 248 1.90 7.66 23.83
C ARG A 248 2.93 8.59 23.18
N VAL A 249 4.08 8.78 23.82
CA VAL A 249 5.13 9.68 23.32
C VAL A 249 6.04 9.09 22.23
N ALA A 250 5.97 7.78 22.02
CA ALA A 250 6.79 7.05 21.06
C ALA A 250 5.91 6.11 20.21
N PRO A 251 6.20 5.93 18.91
CA PRO A 251 5.45 5.03 18.05
C PRO A 251 5.60 3.58 18.48
N VAL A 252 6.81 3.13 18.80
CA VAL A 252 7.05 1.78 19.33
C VAL A 252 7.16 1.82 20.85
N SER A 253 6.38 0.98 21.51
CA SER A 253 6.42 0.82 22.96
C SER A 253 6.60 -0.64 23.36
N VAL A 254 7.33 -0.84 24.45
CA VAL A 254 7.49 -2.14 25.10
C VAL A 254 6.96 -2.03 26.52
N ARG A 255 6.31 -3.08 27.00
CA ARG A 255 5.93 -3.23 28.39
C ARG A 255 5.97 -4.69 28.81
N VAL A 256 6.20 -4.91 30.10
CA VAL A 256 6.03 -6.23 30.72
C VAL A 256 4.86 -6.13 31.68
N GLU A 257 3.87 -6.97 31.43
CA GLU A 257 2.65 -7.09 32.21
C GLU A 257 2.79 -8.24 33.21
N GLY A 258 2.34 -8.02 34.45
CA GLY A 258 2.18 -9.06 35.47
C GLY A 258 0.92 -9.93 35.24
N ILE A 259 0.60 -10.21 33.98
CA ILE A 259 -0.65 -10.85 33.55
C ILE A 259 -0.30 -12.09 32.71
N PRO A 260 -1.01 -13.23 32.86
CA PRO A 260 -0.77 -14.43 32.06
C PRO A 260 -0.89 -14.20 30.55
N PHE A 261 -0.02 -14.87 29.78
CA PHE A 261 0.06 -14.77 28.32
C PHE A 261 -1.30 -14.88 27.64
N ASP A 262 -2.06 -15.95 27.92
CA ASP A 262 -3.36 -16.20 27.28
C ASP A 262 -4.36 -15.07 27.51
N ARG A 263 -4.29 -14.42 28.68
CA ARG A 263 -5.16 -13.29 29.00
C ARG A 263 -4.75 -12.07 28.20
N VAL A 264 -3.46 -11.73 28.16
CA VAL A 264 -2.97 -10.58 27.39
C VAL A 264 -3.23 -10.78 25.89
N ALA A 265 -2.94 -11.97 25.37
CA ALA A 265 -3.12 -12.37 23.97
C ALA A 265 -4.57 -12.33 23.47
N THR A 266 -5.55 -12.33 24.37
CA THR A 266 -6.98 -12.26 24.05
C THR A 266 -7.62 -10.94 24.47
N THR A 267 -6.93 -10.13 25.28
CA THR A 267 -7.48 -8.87 25.81
C THR A 267 -7.41 -7.74 24.78
N GLY A 268 -8.43 -6.88 24.81
CA GLY A 268 -8.49 -5.59 24.14
C GLY A 268 -9.78 -5.40 23.34
N SER A 269 -10.26 -4.17 23.32
CA SER A 269 -11.47 -3.73 22.63
C SER A 269 -11.16 -3.41 21.16
N GLY A 270 -11.97 -3.92 20.23
CA GLY A 270 -11.79 -3.69 18.80
C GLY A 270 -11.87 -4.94 17.94
N GLU A 271 -11.91 -4.72 16.63
CA GLU A 271 -11.93 -5.77 15.61
C GLU A 271 -10.51 -6.28 15.36
N VAL A 272 -10.31 -7.60 15.46
CA VAL A 272 -9.04 -8.24 15.12
C VAL A 272 -9.01 -8.46 13.61
N LEU A 273 -8.12 -7.76 12.91
CA LEU A 273 -7.95 -7.89 11.47
C LEU A 273 -7.10 -9.11 11.12
N SER A 274 -6.04 -9.35 11.88
CA SER A 274 -5.18 -10.51 11.72
C SER A 274 -4.62 -10.99 13.06
N ARG A 275 -4.38 -12.31 13.16
CA ARG A 275 -3.77 -12.96 14.33
C ARG A 275 -2.94 -14.14 13.86
N GLY A 276 -1.66 -14.16 14.24
CA GLY A 276 -0.74 -15.24 13.89
C GLY A 276 0.08 -15.70 15.09
N GLU A 277 0.14 -17.01 15.33
CA GLU A 277 1.07 -17.60 16.29
C GLU A 277 2.49 -17.57 15.75
N THR A 278 3.47 -17.33 16.63
CA THR A 278 4.89 -17.29 16.29
C THR A 278 5.74 -17.64 17.51
N THR A 279 7.06 -17.64 17.33
CA THR A 279 8.04 -17.87 18.38
C THR A 279 9.11 -16.78 18.34
N ILE A 280 9.43 -16.18 19.48
CA ILE A 280 10.48 -15.15 19.61
C ILE A 280 11.49 -15.62 20.64
N ASP A 281 12.75 -15.78 20.24
CA ASP A 281 13.83 -16.32 21.09
C ASP A 281 13.43 -17.63 21.81
N GLY A 282 12.77 -18.53 21.07
CA GLY A 282 12.28 -19.81 21.59
C GLY A 282 11.02 -19.74 22.46
N ARG A 283 10.45 -18.55 22.69
CA ARG A 283 9.25 -18.35 23.52
C ARG A 283 7.97 -18.25 22.69
N PRO A 284 6.85 -18.82 23.17
CA PRO A 284 5.55 -18.66 22.53
C PRO A 284 5.17 -17.18 22.39
N ALA A 285 4.68 -16.81 21.22
CA ALA A 285 4.25 -15.46 20.93
C ALA A 285 3.04 -15.42 19.98
N VAL A 286 2.35 -14.28 19.96
CA VAL A 286 1.30 -14.00 18.98
C VAL A 286 1.47 -12.58 18.44
N ARG A 287 1.37 -12.44 17.12
CA ARG A 287 1.23 -11.15 16.44
C ARG A 287 -0.25 -10.88 16.21
N ILE A 288 -0.72 -9.70 16.58
CA ILE A 288 -2.13 -9.31 16.50
C ILE A 288 -2.21 -7.92 15.86
N GLU A 289 -3.01 -7.81 14.80
CA GLU A 289 -3.43 -6.52 14.25
C GLU A 289 -4.90 -6.28 14.61
N ARG A 290 -5.17 -5.10 15.15
CA ARG A 290 -6.50 -4.72 15.62
C ARG A 290 -6.83 -3.29 15.25
N VAL A 291 -8.10 -3.03 15.00
CA VAL A 291 -8.66 -1.68 14.94
C VAL A 291 -9.52 -1.45 16.19
N THR A 292 -9.24 -0.37 16.92
CA THR A 292 -9.90 -0.06 18.20
C THR A 292 -11.40 0.22 18.01
N ALA A 293 -12.21 -0.20 18.99
CA ALA A 293 -13.65 0.10 19.04
C ALA A 293 -14.00 1.49 19.59
N GLY A 294 -13.01 2.23 20.11
CA GLY A 294 -13.21 3.51 20.81
C GLY A 294 -13.46 3.36 22.31
N GLU A 295 -13.35 2.14 22.84
CA GLU A 295 -13.37 1.86 24.27
C GLU A 295 -11.93 1.84 24.80
N GLY A 296 -11.58 2.74 25.72
CA GLY A 296 -10.24 2.80 26.33
C GLY A 296 -9.46 4.07 26.00
N LEU A 297 -8.14 3.95 25.81
CA LEU A 297 -7.23 5.09 25.60
C LEU A 297 -7.36 5.74 24.21
N TRP A 298 -7.80 4.97 23.20
CA TRP A 298 -7.80 5.39 21.81
C TRP A 298 -9.22 5.54 21.27
N PRO A 299 -9.48 6.54 20.40
CA PRO A 299 -10.70 6.62 19.61
C PRO A 299 -10.96 5.36 18.80
N GLY A 300 -12.18 5.17 18.30
CA GLY A 300 -12.48 4.08 17.38
C GLY A 300 -11.79 4.28 16.04
N GLY A 301 -11.38 3.19 15.40
CA GLY A 301 -10.71 3.24 14.09
C GLY A 301 -9.19 3.37 14.12
N VAL A 302 -8.56 3.33 15.30
CA VAL A 302 -7.10 3.43 15.42
C VAL A 302 -6.48 2.02 15.27
N PRO A 303 -5.60 1.79 14.28
CA PRO A 303 -4.95 0.49 14.12
C PRO A 303 -3.82 0.32 15.14
N ILE A 304 -3.64 -0.91 15.62
CA ILE A 304 -2.58 -1.32 16.54
C ILE A 304 -2.05 -2.68 16.08
N THR A 305 -0.74 -2.76 15.84
CA THR A 305 -0.01 -4.01 15.66
C THR A 305 0.73 -4.29 16.95
N SER A 306 0.53 -5.48 17.53
CA SER A 306 1.20 -5.90 18.75
C SER A 306 1.76 -7.31 18.65
N TYR A 307 2.91 -7.52 19.29
CA TYR A 307 3.46 -8.82 19.63
C TYR A 307 3.31 -9.04 21.12
N VAL A 308 2.72 -10.17 21.48
CA VAL A 308 2.58 -10.63 22.86
C VAL A 308 3.46 -11.86 23.02
N VAL A 309 4.36 -11.87 24.01
CA VAL A 309 5.36 -12.92 24.22
C VAL A 309 5.29 -13.43 25.65
N ASP A 310 5.25 -14.76 25.81
CA ASP A 310 5.29 -15.40 27.11
C ASP A 310 6.72 -15.39 27.69
N LEU A 311 6.94 -14.64 28.78
CA LEU A 311 8.25 -14.59 29.45
C LEU A 311 8.46 -15.72 30.46
N ALA A 312 7.48 -16.62 30.61
CA ALA A 312 7.37 -17.56 31.72
C ALA A 312 7.27 -16.85 33.08
N ALA A 313 6.73 -17.55 34.08
CA ALA A 313 6.59 -16.99 35.41
C ALA A 313 7.95 -16.83 36.11
N GLU A 314 8.10 -15.75 36.87
CA GLU A 314 9.26 -15.49 37.73
C GLU A 314 8.76 -15.44 39.18
N ASP A 315 9.38 -16.23 40.06
CA ASP A 315 8.94 -16.39 41.46
C ASP A 315 7.44 -16.75 41.63
N GLY A 316 6.87 -17.42 40.62
CA GLY A 316 5.46 -17.82 40.59
C GLY A 316 4.50 -16.74 40.06
N GLU A 317 5.00 -15.55 39.74
CA GLU A 317 4.21 -14.46 39.15
C GLU A 317 4.30 -14.49 37.62
N PRO A 318 3.16 -14.41 36.90
CA PRO A 318 3.17 -14.44 35.44
C PRO A 318 3.80 -13.19 34.87
N ARG A 319 4.57 -13.35 33.78
CA ARG A 319 5.17 -12.24 33.04
C ARG A 319 4.89 -12.37 31.56
N THR A 320 4.29 -11.34 30.97
CA THR A 320 4.04 -11.28 29.53
C THR A 320 4.58 -9.98 28.98
N LEU A 321 5.39 -10.05 27.93
CA LEU A 321 5.89 -8.87 27.24
C LEU A 321 4.97 -8.51 26.08
N VAL A 322 4.70 -7.22 25.95
CA VAL A 322 3.96 -6.65 24.82
C VAL A 322 4.82 -5.58 24.16
N LEU A 323 5.12 -5.78 22.88
CA LEU A 323 5.63 -4.72 22.00
C LEU A 323 4.53 -4.32 21.04
N ASP A 324 4.32 -3.03 20.85
CA ASP A 324 3.31 -2.56 19.90
C ASP A 324 3.67 -1.25 19.21
N THR A 325 3.00 -1.01 18.08
CA THR A 325 2.87 0.28 17.42
C THR A 325 1.39 0.67 17.30
N VAL A 326 1.10 1.96 17.15
CA VAL A 326 -0.27 2.51 17.09
C VAL A 326 -0.38 3.60 16.02
N GLY A 327 -1.46 3.55 15.24
CA GLY A 327 -1.72 4.49 14.14
C GLY A 327 -2.35 5.79 14.59
N LEU A 328 -1.61 6.58 15.37
CA LEU A 328 -2.00 7.96 15.69
C LEU A 328 -1.56 8.92 14.57
N PRO A 329 -2.27 10.04 14.32
CA PRO A 329 -1.97 10.94 13.20
C PRO A 329 -0.55 11.51 13.14
N ARG A 330 0.18 11.51 14.27
CA ARG A 330 1.58 11.97 14.35
C ARG A 330 2.61 10.89 14.05
N PHE A 331 2.17 9.65 13.83
CA PHE A 331 3.03 8.50 13.59
C PHE A 331 2.74 7.93 12.22
N ASP A 332 3.82 7.65 11.49
CA ASP A 332 3.80 6.89 10.25
C ASP A 332 3.58 5.40 10.57
N TYR A 333 2.31 4.98 10.58
CA TYR A 333 1.95 3.65 11.06
C TYR A 333 2.57 2.52 10.23
N PRO A 334 2.46 2.50 8.88
CA PRO A 334 3.07 1.46 8.05
C PRO A 334 4.57 1.32 8.31
N ARG A 335 5.32 2.43 8.23
CA ARG A 335 6.76 2.44 8.53
C ARG A 335 7.07 1.88 9.92
N ASN A 336 6.27 2.24 10.92
CA ASN A 336 6.50 1.78 12.29
C ASN A 336 6.14 0.30 12.50
N VAL A 337 5.23 -0.27 11.71
CA VAL A 337 4.99 -1.72 11.67
C VAL A 337 6.22 -2.44 11.13
N ASP A 338 6.81 -1.95 10.03
CA ASP A 338 8.03 -2.55 9.46
C ASP A 338 9.22 -2.49 10.41
N VAL A 339 9.37 -1.38 11.15
CA VAL A 339 10.39 -1.26 12.20
C VAL A 339 10.08 -2.21 13.36
N LEU A 340 8.84 -2.28 13.83
CA LEU A 340 8.42 -3.19 14.91
C LEU A 340 8.72 -4.66 14.57
N ASP A 341 8.34 -5.12 13.38
CA ASP A 341 8.53 -6.50 12.94
C ASP A 341 10.04 -6.86 12.91
N ARG A 342 10.89 -5.95 12.42
CA ARG A 342 12.35 -6.12 12.44
C ARG A 342 12.94 -6.07 13.85
N MET A 343 12.49 -5.14 14.71
CA MET A 343 12.94 -5.06 16.11
C MET A 343 12.62 -6.37 16.85
N VAL A 344 11.40 -6.88 16.67
CA VAL A 344 10.95 -8.13 17.29
C VAL A 344 11.80 -9.33 16.90
N ALA A 345 12.27 -9.39 15.65
CA ALA A 345 13.18 -10.45 15.20
C ALA A 345 14.55 -10.44 15.92
N THR A 346 14.90 -9.35 16.60
CA THR A 346 16.17 -9.21 17.36
C THR A 346 15.99 -9.34 18.88
N LEU A 347 14.75 -9.54 19.34
CA LEU A 347 14.45 -9.69 20.76
C LEU A 347 15.16 -10.93 21.33
N THR A 348 15.75 -10.75 22.49
CA THR A 348 16.31 -11.84 23.29
C THR A 348 16.02 -11.63 24.76
N PHE A 349 16.00 -12.69 25.55
CA PHE A 349 15.67 -12.65 26.98
C PHE A 349 16.84 -13.12 27.86
N PRO A 350 17.85 -12.27 28.07
CA PRO A 350 19.02 -12.62 28.87
C PRO A 350 18.62 -12.84 30.34
N GLY A 351 18.94 -14.02 30.88
CA GLY A 351 18.74 -14.37 32.29
C GLY A 351 17.56 -15.29 32.61
N GLY A 352 16.81 -15.77 31.61
CA GLY A 352 15.72 -16.75 31.81
C GLY A 352 16.14 -18.18 31.45
N SER A 353 16.69 -18.92 32.41
CA SER A 353 16.81 -20.39 32.37
C SER A 353 16.39 -20.98 33.70
#